data_AF-A0A554X7H6-F1
#
_entry.id   AF-A0A554X7H6-F1
#
_cell.length_a   1.000
_cell.length_b   1.000
_cell.length_c   1.000
_cell.angle_alpha   90.00
_cell.angle_beta   90.00
_cell.angle_gamma   90.00
#
_symmetry.space_group_name_H-M   'P 1'
#
loop_
_entity.id
_entity.type
_entity.pdbx_description
1 polymer ?
#
loop_
_entity_poly.entity_id
_entity_poly.type
_entity_poly.pdbx_seq_one_letter_code
_entity_poly.pdbx_strand_id
1 'polypeptide(L)'
;MALLRLAAQGGHAGAAALLAQWPTPVTGPGGVDDLPACLAGGDPPLLADAMPAPPVAQPIAHEVVEDFVAALPTHKRRHARLIQRLAPGFAVDGRLALAVARAESNFEADAVSARNAQGLMQLIPETAERFGVRNPFDPEQNVRAGLSYLRWLLDRFGGDVALVSAAYNAGEGVVERYGGVPPYPETRAYVQRVLRWYGAPRHAEP
;
A
#
# COMPACT_ATOMS: atom_id res chain seq x y z
N MET A 1 25.18 11.91 3.95
CA MET A 1 25.31 13.28 3.41
C MET A 1 25.06 13.36 1.90
N ALA A 2 25.63 12.47 1.07
CA ALA A 2 25.46 12.51 -0.40
C ALA A 2 23.99 12.41 -0.86
N LEU A 3 23.23 11.46 -0.30
CA LEU A 3 21.80 11.28 -0.60
C LEU A 3 20.93 12.51 -0.21
N LEU A 4 21.20 13.12 0.94
CA LEU A 4 20.51 14.35 1.37
C LEU A 4 20.82 15.53 0.45
N ARG A 5 22.07 15.66 -0.03
CA ARG A 5 22.48 16.72 -0.96
C ARG A 5 21.84 16.56 -2.33
N LEU A 6 21.77 15.33 -2.86
CA LEU A 6 21.05 15.03 -4.09
C LEU A 6 19.55 15.35 -3.97
N ALA A 7 18.92 14.97 -2.86
CA ALA A 7 17.51 15.31 -2.59
C ALA A 7 17.28 16.83 -2.46
N ALA A 8 18.18 17.56 -1.82
CA ALA A 8 18.10 19.03 -1.74
C ALA A 8 18.30 19.71 -3.10
N GLN A 9 19.23 19.22 -3.93
CA GLN A 9 19.43 19.70 -5.31
C GLN A 9 18.22 19.41 -6.22
N GLY A 10 17.47 18.34 -5.92
CA GLY A 10 16.18 18.03 -6.54
C GLY A 10 14.99 18.84 -6.03
N GLY A 11 15.20 19.83 -5.15
CA GLY A 11 14.15 20.75 -4.69
C GLY A 11 13.35 20.28 -3.47
N HIS A 12 13.75 19.20 -2.79
CA HIS A 12 13.05 18.72 -1.60
C HIS A 12 13.40 19.58 -0.36
N ALA A 13 12.46 20.43 0.06
CA ALA A 13 12.64 21.39 1.15
C ALA A 13 13.04 20.74 2.50
N GLY A 14 12.52 19.54 2.80
CA GLY A 14 12.89 18.80 4.01
C GLY A 14 14.36 18.34 4.01
N ALA A 15 14.90 17.96 2.85
CA ALA A 15 16.30 17.56 2.72
C ALA A 15 17.25 18.77 2.85
N ALA A 16 16.84 19.93 2.32
CA ALA A 16 17.56 21.19 2.49
C ALA A 16 17.59 21.63 3.97
N ALA A 17 16.46 21.52 4.67
CA ALA A 17 16.36 21.88 6.09
C ALA A 17 17.22 20.98 6.99
N LEU A 18 17.31 19.68 6.69
CA LEU A 18 18.16 18.75 7.43
C LEU A 18 19.65 18.98 7.16
N LEU A 19 20.04 19.39 5.94
CA LEU A 19 21.42 19.77 5.64
C LEU A 19 21.85 21.04 6.37
N ALA A 20 20.95 22.01 6.52
CA ALA A 20 21.22 23.28 7.19
C ALA A 20 21.46 23.13 8.70
N GLN A 21 20.96 22.04 9.30
CA GLN A 21 21.10 21.74 10.73
C GLN A 21 22.33 20.87 11.05
N TRP A 22 23.09 20.45 10.03
CA TRP A 22 24.23 19.58 10.22
C TRP A 22 25.54 20.36 10.38
N PRO A 23 26.36 20.10 11.42
CA PRO A 23 27.63 20.79 11.58
C PRO A 23 28.60 20.48 10.42
N THR A 24 29.36 21.49 9.98
CA THR A 24 30.33 21.42 8.87
C THR A 24 31.34 20.28 9.06
N PRO A 25 31.90 19.71 7.97
CA PRO A 25 32.72 18.51 8.06
C PRO A 25 34.02 18.79 8.83
N VAL A 26 34.35 17.85 9.73
CA VAL A 26 35.64 17.77 10.42
C VAL A 26 36.72 17.53 9.36
N THR A 27 37.63 18.49 9.18
CA THR A 27 38.87 18.30 8.43
C THR A 27 39.85 17.52 9.30
N GLY A 28 39.80 16.19 9.21
CA GLY A 28 40.76 15.26 9.82
C GLY A 28 41.06 14.10 8.86
N PRO A 29 42.22 13.43 9.02
CA PRO A 29 42.64 12.37 8.12
C PRO A 29 41.75 11.14 8.33
N GLY A 30 40.75 11.02 7.46
CA GLY A 30 39.70 10.00 7.47
C GLY A 30 38.61 10.35 6.46
N GLY A 31 39.02 11.02 5.38
CA GLY A 31 38.14 11.39 4.27
C GLY A 31 37.70 10.15 3.50
N VAL A 32 36.66 10.32 2.69
CA VAL A 32 36.05 9.28 1.83
C VAL A 32 37.01 8.55 0.89
N ASP A 33 38.27 8.95 0.83
CA ASP A 33 39.35 8.32 0.07
C ASP A 33 39.95 7.07 0.77
N ASP A 34 39.64 6.83 2.05
CA ASP A 34 40.10 5.65 2.84
C ASP A 34 39.06 4.52 2.95
N LEU A 35 38.07 4.49 2.05
CA LEU A 35 37.11 3.39 2.02
C LEU A 35 37.74 2.14 1.39
N PRO A 36 37.64 0.94 2.02
CA PRO A 36 38.13 -0.30 1.42
C PRO A 36 37.44 -0.53 0.08
N ALA A 37 38.17 -1.08 -0.90
CA ALA A 37 37.71 -1.21 -2.30
C ALA A 37 36.34 -1.92 -2.46
N CYS A 38 35.94 -2.76 -1.51
CA CYS A 38 34.62 -3.39 -1.47
C CYS A 38 33.44 -2.41 -1.26
N LEU A 39 33.71 -1.20 -0.75
CA LEU A 39 32.73 -0.12 -0.56
C LEU A 39 32.80 0.95 -1.66
N ALA A 40 33.84 0.94 -2.51
CA ALA A 40 34.03 1.91 -3.59
C ALA A 40 33.52 1.44 -4.96
N GLY A 41 33.29 0.12 -5.14
CA GLY A 41 33.04 -0.49 -6.45
C GLY A 41 31.66 -1.14 -6.64
N GLY A 42 30.72 -0.95 -5.73
CA GLY A 42 29.35 -1.38 -5.95
C GLY A 42 28.53 -0.23 -6.48
N ASP A 43 28.10 -0.28 -7.75
CA ASP A 43 26.90 0.46 -8.12
C ASP A 43 25.83 0.08 -7.08
N PRO A 44 25.22 1.06 -6.37
CA PRO A 44 24.06 0.74 -5.57
C PRO A 44 23.10 -0.01 -6.50
N PRO A 45 22.48 -1.13 -6.08
CA PRO A 45 21.53 -1.82 -6.94
C PRO A 45 20.58 -0.75 -7.43
N LEU A 46 20.58 -0.52 -8.74
CA LEU A 46 19.72 0.47 -9.32
C LEU A 46 18.32 0.13 -8.78
N LEU A 47 17.65 1.12 -8.21
CA LEU A 47 16.19 1.13 -8.10
C LEU A 47 15.56 1.15 -9.52
N ALA A 48 16.13 0.40 -10.48
CA ALA A 48 15.76 0.31 -11.89
C ALA A 48 14.44 -0.44 -12.09
N ASP A 49 13.91 -1.00 -11.01
CA ASP A 49 12.67 -1.79 -11.01
C ASP A 49 11.59 -1.15 -10.13
N ALA A 50 11.75 0.12 -9.77
CA ALA A 50 10.64 0.92 -9.30
C ALA A 50 9.59 0.93 -10.42
N MET A 51 8.42 0.36 -10.13
CA MET A 51 7.31 0.41 -11.08
C MET A 51 7.10 1.87 -11.48
N PRO A 52 7.04 2.19 -12.78
CA PRO A 52 6.73 3.54 -13.20
C PRO A 52 5.44 3.94 -12.50
N ALA A 53 5.44 5.13 -11.90
CA ALA A 53 4.23 5.68 -11.31
C ALA A 53 3.12 5.58 -12.37
N PRO A 54 1.94 5.02 -12.03
CA PRO A 54 0.85 4.98 -13.00
C PRO A 54 0.61 6.40 -13.51
N PRO A 55 0.27 6.60 -14.79
CA PRO A 55 -0.19 7.91 -15.25
C PRO A 55 -1.29 8.34 -14.29
N VAL A 56 -1.21 9.59 -13.80
CA VAL A 56 -2.15 10.15 -12.84
C VAL A 56 -3.54 10.17 -13.50
N ALA A 57 -4.24 9.05 -13.41
CA ALA A 57 -5.64 8.96 -13.79
C ALA A 57 -6.39 9.83 -12.80
N GLN A 58 -7.36 10.60 -13.29
CA GLN A 58 -8.26 11.27 -12.38
C GLN A 58 -9.04 10.20 -11.57
N PRO A 59 -9.43 10.51 -10.32
CA PRO A 59 -10.22 9.58 -9.52
C PRO A 59 -11.44 9.13 -10.32
N ILE A 60 -11.73 7.83 -10.33
CA ILE A 60 -12.93 7.31 -11.01
C ILE A 60 -14.16 8.00 -10.40
N ALA A 61 -15.01 8.60 -11.23
CA ALA A 61 -16.20 9.30 -10.78
C ALA A 61 -17.09 8.40 -9.93
N HIS A 62 -17.70 8.97 -8.88
CA HIS A 62 -18.56 8.23 -7.95
C HIS A 62 -19.68 7.46 -8.68
N GLU A 63 -20.29 8.07 -9.69
CA GLU A 63 -21.35 7.48 -10.52
C GLU A 63 -20.90 6.16 -11.19
N VAL A 64 -19.67 6.12 -11.72
CA VAL A 64 -19.12 4.91 -12.35
C VAL A 64 -18.97 3.77 -11.34
N VAL A 65 -18.62 4.08 -10.10
CA VAL A 65 -18.50 3.10 -9.02
C VAL A 65 -19.88 2.58 -8.62
N GLU A 66 -20.87 3.47 -8.50
CA GLU A 66 -22.24 3.10 -8.17
C GLU A 66 -22.89 2.24 -9.26
N ASP A 67 -22.71 2.58 -10.54
CA ASP A 67 -23.20 1.79 -11.66
C ASP A 67 -22.59 0.39 -11.68
N PHE A 68 -21.28 0.30 -11.41
CA PHE A 68 -20.60 -0.98 -11.27
C PHE A 68 -21.18 -1.81 -10.11
N VAL A 69 -21.36 -1.22 -8.93
CA VAL A 69 -21.94 -1.90 -7.76
C VAL A 69 -23.40 -2.32 -8.04
N ALA A 70 -24.17 -1.48 -8.73
CA ALA A 70 -25.54 -1.77 -9.13
C ALA A 70 -25.63 -2.97 -10.09
N ALA A 71 -24.65 -3.15 -10.99
CA ALA A 71 -24.60 -4.24 -11.96
C ALA A 71 -24.18 -5.60 -11.38
N LEU A 72 -23.65 -5.66 -10.15
CA LEU A 72 -23.20 -6.92 -9.54
C LEU A 72 -24.34 -7.92 -9.28
N PRO A 73 -24.07 -9.24 -9.23
CA PRO A 73 -25.02 -10.21 -8.67
C PRO A 73 -25.50 -9.82 -7.27
N THR A 74 -26.72 -10.22 -6.89
CA THR A 74 -27.37 -9.75 -5.65
C THR A 74 -26.54 -9.97 -4.39
N HIS A 75 -25.90 -11.11 -4.23
CA HIS A 75 -25.06 -11.40 -3.07
C HIS A 75 -23.81 -10.51 -3.04
N LYS A 76 -23.10 -10.38 -4.17
CA LYS A 76 -21.94 -9.48 -4.31
C LYS A 76 -22.29 -8.03 -4.08
N ARG A 77 -23.42 -7.57 -4.63
CA ARG A 77 -23.91 -6.19 -4.43
C ARG A 77 -24.20 -5.91 -2.96
N ARG A 78 -24.72 -6.88 -2.19
CA ARG A 78 -24.90 -6.73 -0.74
C ARG A 78 -23.58 -6.55 -0.02
N HIS A 79 -22.55 -7.33 -0.36
CA HIS A 79 -21.21 -7.22 0.21
C HIS A 79 -20.50 -5.91 -0.18
N ALA A 80 -20.54 -5.53 -1.45
CA ALA A 80 -20.00 -4.26 -1.93
C ALA A 80 -20.63 -3.06 -1.20
N ARG A 81 -21.96 -3.06 -1.04
CA ARG A 81 -22.66 -2.01 -0.26
C ARG A 81 -22.30 -2.05 1.22
N LEU A 82 -22.04 -3.21 1.81
CA LEU A 82 -21.57 -3.31 3.20
C LEU A 82 -20.21 -2.62 3.35
N ILE A 83 -19.28 -2.90 2.44
CA ILE A 83 -17.95 -2.28 2.40
C ILE A 83 -18.06 -0.76 2.29
N GLN A 84 -18.84 -0.25 1.33
CA GLN A 84 -19.03 1.19 1.14
C GLN A 84 -19.62 1.88 2.37
N ARG A 85 -20.58 1.23 3.05
CA ARG A 85 -21.18 1.80 4.27
C ARG A 85 -20.22 1.85 5.45
N LEU A 86 -19.34 0.86 5.58
CA LEU A 86 -18.43 0.76 6.73
C LEU A 86 -17.15 1.57 6.55
N ALA A 87 -16.61 1.67 5.33
CA ALA A 87 -15.30 2.28 5.06
C ALA A 87 -15.10 3.68 5.65
N PRO A 88 -16.08 4.62 5.58
CA PRO A 88 -15.92 5.95 6.18
C PRO A 88 -15.69 5.93 7.69
N GLY A 89 -16.30 4.96 8.41
CA GLY A 89 -16.11 4.80 9.86
C GLY A 89 -14.69 4.37 10.27
N PHE A 90 -13.87 3.94 9.31
CA PHE A 90 -12.47 3.58 9.50
C PHE A 90 -11.51 4.58 8.84
N ALA A 91 -12.02 5.74 8.39
CA ALA A 91 -11.26 6.73 7.62
C ALA A 91 -10.56 6.14 6.38
N VAL A 92 -11.28 5.26 5.66
CA VAL A 92 -10.86 4.64 4.40
C VAL A 92 -11.81 5.09 3.28
N ASP A 93 -11.26 5.47 2.12
CA ASP A 93 -12.07 5.78 0.93
C ASP A 93 -12.81 4.50 0.49
N GLY A 94 -14.14 4.56 0.40
CA GLY A 94 -14.96 3.43 -0.01
C GLY A 94 -14.55 2.82 -1.35
N ARG A 95 -14.00 3.62 -2.28
CA ARG A 95 -13.47 3.13 -3.57
C ARG A 95 -12.20 2.30 -3.38
N LEU A 96 -11.31 2.70 -2.48
CA LEU A 96 -10.11 1.91 -2.17
C LEU A 96 -10.50 0.58 -1.52
N ALA A 97 -11.43 0.62 -0.56
CA ALA A 97 -11.93 -0.59 0.09
C ALA A 97 -12.61 -1.55 -0.90
N LEU A 98 -13.40 -1.02 -1.84
CA LEU A 98 -13.99 -1.82 -2.93
C LEU A 98 -12.92 -2.40 -3.86
N ALA A 99 -11.89 -1.63 -4.20
CA ALA A 99 -10.80 -2.08 -5.06
C ALA A 99 -10.04 -3.25 -4.44
N VAL A 100 -9.75 -3.18 -3.13
CA VAL A 100 -9.12 -4.26 -2.35
C VAL A 100 -10.04 -5.48 -2.31
N ALA A 101 -11.28 -5.36 -1.83
CA ALA A 101 -12.21 -6.49 -1.75
C ALA A 101 -12.48 -7.17 -3.11
N ARG A 102 -12.48 -6.38 -4.19
CA ARG A 102 -12.59 -6.91 -5.56
C ARG A 102 -11.36 -7.73 -5.96
N ALA A 103 -10.16 -7.25 -5.62
CA ALA A 103 -8.91 -7.93 -5.93
C ALA A 103 -8.69 -9.18 -5.08
N GLU A 104 -9.23 -9.20 -3.86
CA GLU A 104 -9.10 -10.30 -2.90
C GLU A 104 -10.05 -11.46 -3.21
N SER A 105 -11.36 -11.25 -3.10
CA SER A 105 -12.34 -12.33 -3.23
C SER A 105 -13.36 -12.10 -4.34
N ASN A 106 -13.29 -10.96 -5.04
CA ASN A 106 -14.35 -10.52 -5.94
C ASN A 106 -15.73 -10.53 -5.26
N PHE A 107 -15.75 -10.07 -4.01
CA PHE A 107 -16.93 -9.97 -3.13
C PHE A 107 -17.58 -11.30 -2.72
N GLU A 108 -16.84 -12.40 -2.77
CA GLU A 108 -17.26 -13.70 -2.22
C GLU A 108 -16.88 -13.80 -0.74
N ALA A 109 -17.85 -14.10 0.13
CA ALA A 109 -17.66 -14.10 1.58
C ALA A 109 -17.19 -15.46 2.13
N ASP A 110 -17.30 -16.52 1.35
CA ASP A 110 -16.87 -17.88 1.64
C ASP A 110 -15.52 -18.24 0.99
N ALA A 111 -14.86 -17.27 0.37
CA ALA A 111 -13.59 -17.47 -0.32
C ALA A 111 -12.47 -17.92 0.63
N VAL A 112 -11.70 -18.91 0.20
CA VAL A 112 -10.49 -19.40 0.88
C VAL A 112 -9.36 -19.53 -0.15
N SER A 113 -8.22 -18.89 0.10
CA SER A 113 -7.03 -19.04 -0.74
C SER A 113 -6.14 -20.22 -0.32
N ALA A 114 -5.17 -20.58 -1.18
CA ALA A 114 -4.17 -21.58 -0.87
C ALA A 114 -3.28 -21.23 0.35
N ARG A 115 -3.16 -19.94 0.67
CA ARG A 115 -2.45 -19.44 1.87
C ARG A 115 -3.36 -19.32 3.09
N ASN A 116 -4.56 -19.92 3.03
CA ASN A 116 -5.59 -19.86 4.07
C ASN A 116 -6.06 -18.44 4.39
N ALA A 117 -6.05 -17.54 3.40
CA ALA A 117 -6.69 -16.24 3.52
C ALA A 117 -8.20 -16.41 3.33
N GLN A 118 -9.01 -15.75 4.15
CA GLN A 118 -10.43 -16.09 4.31
C GLN A 118 -11.36 -14.87 4.19
N GLY A 119 -12.51 -15.09 3.57
CA GLY A 119 -13.61 -14.14 3.49
C GLY A 119 -13.41 -12.99 2.49
N LEU A 120 -14.26 -11.96 2.62
CA LEU A 120 -14.38 -10.85 1.66
C LEU A 120 -13.08 -10.08 1.40
N MET A 121 -12.30 -9.88 2.44
CA MET A 121 -11.05 -9.11 2.41
C MET A 121 -9.82 -10.00 2.60
N GLN A 122 -10.00 -11.33 2.45
CA GLN A 122 -8.95 -12.36 2.46
C GLN A 122 -7.93 -12.15 3.58
N LEU A 123 -8.41 -12.19 4.82
CA LEU A 123 -7.54 -12.09 5.98
C LEU A 123 -6.91 -13.45 6.26
N ILE A 124 -5.57 -13.49 6.39
CA ILE A 124 -4.89 -14.66 6.96
C ILE A 124 -5.21 -14.76 8.46
N PRO A 125 -5.12 -15.95 9.08
CA PRO A 125 -5.55 -16.15 10.46
C PRO A 125 -4.89 -15.21 11.47
N GLU A 126 -3.59 -14.95 11.34
CA GLU A 126 -2.85 -14.04 12.22
C GLU A 126 -3.39 -12.60 12.13
N THR A 127 -3.72 -12.12 10.93
CA THR A 127 -4.33 -10.80 10.74
C THR A 127 -5.76 -10.77 11.28
N ALA A 128 -6.54 -11.83 11.03
CA ALA A 128 -7.91 -11.95 11.54
C ALA A 128 -7.93 -11.88 13.08
N GLU A 129 -7.04 -12.60 13.75
CA GLU A 129 -6.88 -12.57 15.20
C GLU A 129 -6.47 -11.18 15.70
N ARG A 130 -5.43 -10.59 15.10
CA ARG A 130 -4.93 -9.25 15.45
C ARG A 130 -6.03 -8.18 15.41
N PHE A 131 -6.99 -8.31 14.50
CA PHE A 131 -8.09 -7.37 14.31
C PHE A 131 -9.46 -7.89 14.81
N GLY A 132 -9.46 -8.88 15.71
CA GLY A 132 -10.64 -9.25 16.52
C GLY A 132 -11.71 -10.06 15.79
N VAL A 133 -11.37 -10.76 14.71
CA VAL A 133 -12.30 -11.62 13.96
C VAL A 133 -12.48 -12.95 14.67
N ARG A 134 -13.72 -13.31 14.99
CA ARG A 134 -14.07 -14.65 15.52
C ARG A 134 -14.54 -15.60 14.44
N ASN A 135 -15.27 -15.08 13.44
CA ASN A 135 -15.67 -15.82 12.27
C ASN A 135 -15.22 -15.06 11.00
N PRO A 136 -14.19 -15.53 10.29
CA PRO A 136 -13.67 -14.87 9.09
C PRO A 136 -14.62 -14.96 7.89
N PHE A 137 -15.63 -15.83 7.94
CA PHE A 137 -16.69 -15.94 6.92
C PHE A 137 -17.92 -15.09 7.24
N ASP A 138 -17.97 -14.46 8.42
CA ASP A 138 -18.97 -13.43 8.69
C ASP A 138 -18.60 -12.15 7.92
N PRO A 139 -19.43 -11.70 6.95
CA PRO A 139 -19.08 -10.58 6.08
C PRO A 139 -18.75 -9.29 6.84
N GLU A 140 -19.47 -9.01 7.93
CA GLU A 140 -19.29 -7.77 8.69
C GLU A 140 -18.01 -7.80 9.52
N GLN A 141 -17.73 -8.89 10.24
CA GLN A 141 -16.48 -9.04 10.98
C GLN A 141 -15.27 -8.99 10.05
N ASN A 142 -15.32 -9.70 8.93
CA ASN A 142 -14.22 -9.73 7.96
C ASN A 142 -13.95 -8.33 7.37
N VAL A 143 -15.00 -7.60 6.98
CA VAL A 143 -14.87 -6.25 6.41
C VAL A 143 -14.36 -5.26 7.47
N ARG A 144 -14.86 -5.29 8.70
CA ARG A 144 -14.39 -4.40 9.78
C ARG A 144 -12.90 -4.61 10.07
N ALA A 145 -12.46 -5.86 10.11
CA ALA A 145 -11.06 -6.19 10.34
C ALA A 145 -10.18 -5.82 9.14
N GLY A 146 -10.62 -6.09 7.91
CA GLY A 146 -9.89 -5.68 6.71
C GLY A 146 -9.78 -4.17 6.56
N LEU A 147 -10.83 -3.41 6.92
CA LEU A 147 -10.79 -1.94 6.96
C LEU A 147 -9.85 -1.43 8.05
N SER A 148 -9.85 -2.05 9.23
CA SER A 148 -8.91 -1.73 10.32
C SER A 148 -7.46 -1.96 9.90
N TYR A 149 -7.20 -3.10 9.24
CA TYR A 149 -5.88 -3.42 8.73
C TYR A 149 -5.45 -2.45 7.62
N LEU A 150 -6.35 -2.15 6.68
CA LEU A 150 -6.09 -1.20 5.61
C LEU A 150 -5.80 0.22 6.13
N ARG A 151 -6.54 0.69 7.14
CA ARG A 151 -6.27 1.96 7.83
C ARG A 151 -4.89 1.95 8.49
N TRP A 152 -4.56 0.88 9.19
CA TRP A 152 -3.25 0.73 9.80
C TRP A 152 -2.10 0.78 8.78
N LEU A 153 -2.28 0.17 7.60
CA LEU A 153 -1.32 0.25 6.51
C LEU A 153 -1.24 1.66 5.91
N LEU A 154 -2.38 2.34 5.75
CA LEU A 154 -2.43 3.72 5.28
C LEU A 154 -1.61 4.65 6.19
N ASP A 155 -1.73 4.50 7.51
CA ASP A 155 -0.91 5.24 8.48
C ASP A 155 0.58 4.89 8.32
N ARG A 156 0.90 3.60 8.20
CA ARG A 156 2.28 3.10 8.11
C ARG A 156 3.01 3.58 6.87
N PHE A 157 2.34 3.63 5.73
CA PHE A 157 2.92 4.00 4.43
C PHE A 157 2.52 5.41 3.99
N GLY A 158 2.00 6.23 4.91
CA GLY A 158 1.67 7.63 4.67
C GLY A 158 0.71 7.83 3.50
N GLY A 159 -0.29 6.95 3.35
CA GLY A 159 -1.30 7.03 2.30
C GLY A 159 -0.84 6.67 0.89
N ASP A 160 0.39 6.17 0.69
CA ASP A 160 0.84 5.69 -0.62
C ASP A 160 0.10 4.40 -1.01
N VAL A 161 -0.77 4.47 -2.00
CA VAL A 161 -1.66 3.36 -2.34
C VAL A 161 -0.89 2.17 -2.92
N ALA A 162 0.24 2.40 -3.60
CA ALA A 162 1.05 1.33 -4.15
C ALA A 162 1.71 0.53 -3.02
N LEU A 163 2.30 1.21 -2.04
CA LEU A 163 2.93 0.57 -0.88
C LEU A 163 1.90 -0.11 0.02
N VAL A 164 0.76 0.54 0.26
CA VAL A 164 -0.35 -0.03 1.04
C VAL A 164 -0.88 -1.30 0.37
N SER A 165 -1.13 -1.27 -0.94
CA SER A 165 -1.61 -2.44 -1.68
C SER A 165 -0.59 -3.57 -1.68
N ALA A 166 0.71 -3.24 -1.81
CA ALA A 166 1.77 -4.23 -1.73
C ALA A 166 1.86 -4.86 -0.34
N ALA A 167 1.74 -4.06 0.72
CA ALA A 167 1.79 -4.54 2.09
C ALA A 167 0.56 -5.37 2.46
N TYR A 168 -0.61 -5.01 1.95
CA TYR A 168 -1.83 -5.81 2.14
C TYR A 168 -1.66 -7.22 1.56
N ASN A 169 -1.06 -7.31 0.36
CA ASN A 169 -0.90 -8.58 -0.36
C ASN A 169 0.31 -9.42 0.09
N ALA A 170 1.46 -8.79 0.31
CA ALA A 170 2.74 -9.47 0.57
C ALA A 170 3.19 -9.40 2.04
N GLY A 171 2.50 -8.61 2.87
CA GLY A 171 2.91 -8.28 4.23
C GLY A 171 3.75 -7.01 4.29
N GLU A 172 3.52 -6.20 5.32
CA GLU A 172 4.22 -4.93 5.55
C GLU A 172 5.72 -5.10 5.72
N GLY A 173 6.16 -6.17 6.40
CA GLY A 173 7.57 -6.41 6.67
C GLY A 173 8.37 -6.73 5.42
N VAL A 174 7.71 -7.26 4.38
CA VAL A 174 8.31 -7.46 3.06
C VAL A 174 8.55 -6.11 2.38
N VAL A 175 7.52 -5.25 2.33
CA VAL A 175 7.61 -3.92 1.72
C VAL A 175 8.71 -3.09 2.41
N GLU A 176 8.81 -3.16 3.73
CA GLU A 176 9.85 -2.47 4.49
C GLU A 176 11.26 -2.97 4.19
N ARG A 177 11.44 -4.29 4.11
CA ARG A 177 12.73 -4.89 3.77
C ARG A 177 13.21 -4.49 2.37
N TYR A 178 12.28 -4.40 1.42
CA TYR A 178 12.58 -3.96 0.06
C TYR A 178 12.66 -2.44 -0.10
N GLY A 179 12.13 -1.66 0.84
CA GLY A 179 12.01 -0.21 0.72
C GLY A 179 11.03 0.23 -0.36
N GLY A 180 10.07 -0.61 -0.72
CA GLY A 180 9.16 -0.39 -1.85
C GLY A 180 8.33 -1.62 -2.21
N VAL A 181 7.63 -1.55 -3.36
CA VAL A 181 6.87 -2.70 -3.89
C VAL A 181 7.85 -3.83 -4.23
N PRO A 182 7.73 -5.02 -3.61
CA PRO A 182 8.67 -6.12 -3.86
C PRO A 182 8.59 -6.59 -5.32
N PRO A 183 9.66 -7.17 -5.88
CA PRO A 183 9.72 -7.66 -7.25
C PRO A 183 8.96 -8.98 -7.46
N TYR A 184 7.87 -9.19 -6.72
CA TYR A 184 7.02 -10.38 -6.83
C TYR A 184 5.97 -10.15 -7.92
N PRO A 185 5.93 -10.97 -8.98
CA PRO A 185 4.99 -10.78 -10.08
C PRO A 185 3.53 -10.71 -9.62
N GLU A 186 3.15 -11.56 -8.66
CA GLU A 186 1.81 -11.58 -8.05
C GLU A 186 1.49 -10.24 -7.37
N THR A 187 2.40 -9.72 -6.54
CA THR A 187 2.21 -8.46 -5.81
C THR A 187 2.17 -7.26 -6.75
N ARG A 188 3.06 -7.19 -7.74
CA ARG A 188 3.05 -6.12 -8.76
C ARG A 188 1.73 -6.12 -9.54
N ALA A 189 1.22 -7.29 -9.93
CA ALA A 189 -0.07 -7.43 -10.59
C ALA A 189 -1.24 -7.02 -9.66
N TYR A 190 -1.18 -7.40 -8.38
CA TYR A 190 -2.15 -6.98 -7.38
C TYR A 190 -2.21 -5.45 -7.24
N VAL A 191 -1.06 -4.81 -7.07
CA VAL A 191 -0.92 -3.34 -6.96
C VAL A 191 -1.52 -2.64 -8.19
N GLN A 192 -1.23 -3.13 -9.40
CA GLN A 192 -1.81 -2.57 -10.63
C GLN A 192 -3.33 -2.68 -10.67
N ARG A 193 -3.90 -3.82 -10.22
CA ARG A 193 -5.36 -3.99 -10.17
C ARG A 193 -6.01 -2.98 -9.21
N VAL A 194 -5.43 -2.81 -8.02
CA VAL A 194 -5.96 -1.85 -7.02
C VAL A 194 -5.84 -0.42 -7.54
N LEU A 195 -4.67 -0.01 -8.03
CA LEU A 195 -4.44 1.35 -8.55
C LEU A 195 -5.36 1.66 -9.74
N ARG A 196 -5.58 0.71 -10.66
CA ARG A 196 -6.48 0.89 -11.80
C ARG A 196 -7.93 1.11 -11.37
N TRP A 197 -8.37 0.46 -10.29
CA TRP A 197 -9.72 0.61 -9.76
C TRP A 197 -9.88 1.83 -8.86
N TYR A 198 -8.85 2.18 -8.09
CA TYR A 198 -8.90 3.33 -7.20
C TYR A 198 -8.74 4.65 -7.96
N GLY A 199 -7.81 4.70 -8.93
CA GLY A 199 -7.59 5.86 -9.78
C GLY A 199 -6.87 7.02 -9.10
N ALA A 200 -6.15 6.77 -7.99
CA ALA A 200 -5.29 7.78 -7.36
C ALA A 200 -4.04 7.12 -6.76
N PRO A 201 -2.87 7.79 -6.84
CA PRO A 201 -1.63 7.25 -6.27
C PRO A 201 -1.57 7.35 -4.75
N ARG A 202 -2.34 8.26 -4.17
CA ARG A 202 -2.41 8.51 -2.73
C ARG A 202 -3.85 8.48 -2.26
N HIS A 203 -4.07 7.90 -1.10
CA HIS A 203 -5.32 7.98 -0.37
C HIS A 203 -5.42 9.37 0.28
N ALA A 204 -6.55 10.03 0.10
CA ALA A 204 -6.85 11.28 0.78
C ALA A 204 -7.49 10.96 2.13
N GLU A 205 -6.95 11.54 3.21
CA GLU A 205 -7.64 11.57 4.50
C GLU A 205 -9.01 12.27 4.29
N PRO A 206 -10.13 11.65 4.73
CA PRO A 206 -11.45 12.26 4.62
C PRO A 206 -11.61 13.51 5.51
#